data_AF-A0A955TS24-F1
#
_entry.id   AF-A0A955TS24-F1
#
_cell.length_a   1.000
_cell.length_b   1.000
_cell.length_c   1.000
_cell.angle_alpha   90.00
_cell.angle_beta   90.00
_cell.angle_gamma   90.00
#
_symmetry.space_group_name_H-M   'P 1'
#
loop_
_entity.id
_entity.type
_entity.pdbx_description
1 polymer ?
#
loop_
_entity_poly.entity_id
_entity_poly.type
_entity_poly.pdbx_seq_one_letter_code
_entity_poly.pdbx_strand_id
1 'polypeptide(L)'
;MTILFLSILFSYLGGIFLPLCFPNREFIQNTMAHGLASVACLLGLVLGYEGLTDPEPWHIALSSNIPLLELSLRLDRLAAFFLVMISLVGLATSVYALGYVTEYYGKVSMGTLGSLYNGFLLSMTLVVLADNAFFFLIL
;
A
#
# COMPACT_ATOMS: atom_id res chain seq x y z
N MET A 1 13.37 -8.31 2.30
CA MET A 1 13.01 -7.20 1.39
C MET A 1 12.16 -7.55 0.15
N THR A 2 12.66 -8.16 -0.95
CA THR A 2 11.86 -8.29 -2.20
C THR A 2 10.53 -9.06 -2.03
N ILE A 3 10.55 -10.21 -1.33
CA ILE A 3 9.33 -11.01 -1.08
C ILE A 3 8.33 -10.24 -0.20
N LEU A 4 8.82 -9.47 0.78
CA LEU A 4 8.00 -8.62 1.63
C LEU A 4 7.34 -7.51 0.80
N PHE A 5 8.11 -6.83 -0.05
CA PHE A 5 7.59 -5.81 -0.96
C PHE A 5 6.50 -6.36 -1.89
N LEU A 6 6.74 -7.52 -2.52
CA LEU A 6 5.72 -8.16 -3.37
C LEU A 6 4.48 -8.54 -2.57
N SER A 7 4.63 -9.03 -1.34
CA SER A 7 3.51 -9.35 -0.45
C SER A 7 2.68 -8.11 -0.09
N ILE A 8 3.32 -6.97 0.16
CA ILE A 8 2.66 -5.68 0.38
C ILE A 8 1.87 -5.27 -0.87
N LEU A 9 2.50 -5.34 -2.05
CA LEU A 9 1.87 -5.01 -3.32
C LEU A 9 0.63 -5.88 -3.57
N PHE A 10 0.75 -7.21 -3.43
CA PHE A 10 -0.38 -8.12 -3.60
C PHE A 10 -1.48 -7.89 -2.57
N SER A 11 -1.14 -7.53 -1.34
CA SER A 11 -2.12 -7.21 -0.29
C SER A 11 -2.93 -5.96 -0.67
N TYR A 12 -2.27 -4.87 -1.07
CA TYR A 12 -2.98 -3.68 -1.54
C TYR A 12 -3.79 -3.93 -2.81
N LEU A 13 -3.24 -4.64 -3.81
CA LEU A 13 -3.99 -5.00 -5.02
C LEU A 13 -5.21 -5.87 -4.68
N GLY A 14 -5.08 -6.81 -3.74
CA GLY A 14 -6.20 -7.57 -3.22
C GLY A 14 -7.26 -6.67 -2.58
N GLY A 15 -6.85 -5.69 -1.77
CA GLY A 15 -7.76 -4.70 -1.17
C GLY A 15 -8.41 -3.76 -2.18
N ILE A 16 -7.79 -3.54 -3.34
CA ILE A 16 -8.34 -2.77 -4.47
C ILE A 16 -9.42 -3.57 -5.21
N PHE A 17 -9.15 -4.83 -5.53
CA PHE A 17 -9.98 -5.60 -6.47
C PHE A 17 -10.98 -6.56 -5.79
N LEU A 18 -10.59 -7.27 -4.73
CA LEU A 18 -11.45 -8.28 -4.11
C LEU A 18 -12.79 -7.73 -3.59
N PRO A 19 -12.85 -6.55 -2.93
CA PRO A 19 -14.13 -5.98 -2.50
C PRO A 19 -15.10 -5.73 -3.67
N LEU A 20 -14.59 -5.43 -4.87
CA LEU A 20 -15.41 -5.17 -6.05
C LEU A 20 -16.05 -6.44 -6.61
N CYS A 21 -15.46 -7.61 -6.36
CA CYS A 21 -15.97 -8.90 -6.81
C CYS A 21 -17.17 -9.41 -5.99
N PHE A 22 -17.48 -8.81 -4.84
CA PHE A 22 -18.60 -9.21 -3.96
C PHE A 22 -19.63 -8.09 -3.81
N PRO A 23 -20.39 -7.76 -4.87
CA PRO A 23 -21.39 -6.70 -4.82
C PRO A 23 -22.48 -7.01 -3.78
N ASN A 24 -23.06 -5.96 -3.19
CA ASN A 24 -24.14 -6.02 -2.19
C ASN A 24 -23.79 -6.77 -0.88
N ARG A 25 -22.50 -7.05 -0.62
CA ARG A 25 -22.04 -7.68 0.63
C ARG A 25 -21.08 -6.76 1.38
N GLU A 26 -21.60 -5.63 1.85
CA GLU A 26 -20.83 -4.54 2.47
C GLU A 26 -19.91 -4.98 3.60
N PHE A 27 -20.36 -5.91 4.45
CA PHE A 27 -19.53 -6.50 5.50
C PHE A 27 -18.28 -7.20 4.96
N ILE A 28 -18.43 -7.99 3.89
CA ILE A 28 -17.31 -8.68 3.24
C ILE A 28 -16.40 -7.66 2.57
N GLN A 29 -16.97 -6.66 1.89
CA GLN A 29 -16.21 -5.59 1.23
C GLN A 29 -15.34 -4.82 2.23
N ASN A 30 -15.93 -4.37 3.34
CA ASN A 30 -15.23 -3.68 4.43
C ASN A 30 -14.10 -4.55 5.00
N THR A 31 -14.43 -5.79 5.40
CA THR A 31 -13.46 -6.72 6.01
C THR A 31 -12.31 -7.03 5.07
N MET A 32 -12.57 -7.27 3.78
CA MET A 32 -11.52 -7.53 2.79
C MET A 32 -10.66 -6.29 2.55
N ALA A 33 -11.27 -5.13 2.30
CA ALA A 33 -10.55 -3.90 1.98
C ALA A 33 -9.63 -3.47 3.13
N HIS A 34 -10.17 -3.34 4.34
CA HIS A 34 -9.44 -2.83 5.48
C HIS A 34 -8.60 -3.92 6.18
N GLY A 35 -9.01 -5.19 6.08
CA GLY A 35 -8.19 -6.32 6.53
C GLY A 35 -6.91 -6.47 5.69
N LEU A 36 -7.02 -6.43 4.36
CA LEU A 36 -5.85 -6.51 3.47
C LEU A 36 -4.95 -5.28 3.60
N ALA A 37 -5.51 -4.08 3.77
CA ALA A 37 -4.74 -2.88 4.08
C ALA A 37 -3.98 -3.02 5.41
N SER A 38 -4.59 -3.62 6.44
CA SER A 38 -3.94 -3.88 7.73
C SER A 38 -2.77 -4.85 7.58
N VAL A 39 -2.94 -5.93 6.80
CA VAL A 39 -1.86 -6.88 6.48
C VAL A 39 -0.73 -6.20 5.72
N ALA A 40 -1.05 -5.40 4.69
CA ALA A 40 -0.08 -4.64 3.92
C ALA A 40 0.72 -3.69 4.83
N CYS A 41 0.06 -2.98 5.75
CA CYS A 41 0.70 -2.08 6.69
C CYS A 41 1.57 -2.82 7.72
N LEU A 42 1.14 -3.98 8.23
CA LEU A 42 1.99 -4.80 9.12
C LEU A 42 3.27 -5.24 8.41
N LEU A 43 3.15 -5.70 7.16
CA LEU A 43 4.31 -6.06 6.34
C LEU A 43 5.18 -4.83 6.01
N GLY A 44 4.56 -3.67 5.79
CA GLY A 44 5.24 -2.40 5.54
C GLY A 44 6.06 -1.92 6.75
N LEU A 45 5.56 -2.13 7.98
CA LEU A 45 6.34 -1.89 9.20
C LEU A 45 7.57 -2.78 9.27
N VAL A 46 7.44 -4.08 8.93
CA VAL A 46 8.57 -5.01 8.90
C VAL A 46 9.59 -4.60 7.83
N LEU A 47 9.14 -4.31 6.61
CA LEU A 47 10.02 -3.88 5.52
C LEU A 47 10.73 -2.56 5.83
N GLY A 48 10.00 -1.59 6.39
CA GLY A 48 10.56 -0.31 6.81
C GLY A 48 11.57 -0.47 7.95
N TYR A 49 11.33 -1.38 8.90
CA TYR A 49 12.30 -1.70 9.94
C TYR A 49 13.58 -2.33 9.36
N GLU A 50 13.47 -3.32 8.47
CA GLU A 50 14.63 -3.89 7.76
C GLU A 50 15.45 -2.78 7.07
N GLY A 51 14.78 -1.88 6.34
CA GLY A 51 15.43 -0.78 5.61
C GLY A 51 16.08 0.31 6.48
N LEU A 52 15.66 0.46 7.73
CA LEU A 52 16.32 1.35 8.68
C LEU A 52 17.63 0.75 9.21
N THR A 53 17.66 -0.58 9.36
CA THR A 53 18.82 -1.29 9.91
C THR A 53 19.84 -1.69 8.86
N ASP A 54 19.43 -1.86 7.61
CA ASP A 54 20.33 -2.29 6.55
C ASP A 54 21.36 -1.20 6.18
N PRO A 55 22.63 -1.58 5.96
CA PRO A 55 23.68 -0.65 5.56
C PRO A 55 23.60 -0.26 4.09
N GLU A 56 23.08 -1.14 3.24
CA GLU A 56 22.92 -0.92 1.80
C GLU A 56 21.45 -0.71 1.43
N PRO A 57 21.13 0.29 0.58
CA PRO A 57 19.77 0.46 0.09
C PRO A 57 19.32 -0.75 -0.73
N TRP A 58 18.07 -1.18 -0.53
CA TRP A 58 17.45 -2.17 -1.42
C TRP A 58 16.93 -1.49 -2.68
N HIS A 59 17.15 -2.12 -3.82
CA HIS A 59 16.82 -1.57 -5.12
C HIS A 59 16.16 -2.62 -6.00
N ILE A 60 15.10 -2.22 -6.71
CA ILE A 60 14.48 -2.99 -7.77
C ILE A 60 14.19 -2.07 -8.94
N ALA A 61 14.60 -2.46 -10.14
CA ALA A 61 14.34 -1.70 -11.35
C ALA A 61 13.72 -2.57 -12.43
N LEU A 62 12.74 -2.00 -13.12
CA LEU A 62 12.21 -2.52 -14.37
C LEU A 62 12.76 -1.66 -15.51
N SER A 63 13.81 -2.17 -16.16
CA SER A 63 14.44 -1.48 -17.28
C SER A 63 13.48 -1.35 -18.46
N SER A 64 13.51 -0.20 -19.13
CA SER A 64 12.83 -0.04 -20.42
C SER A 64 13.80 0.50 -21.46
N ASN A 65 13.46 0.29 -22.74
CA ASN A 65 14.24 0.78 -23.87
C ASN A 65 13.99 2.26 -24.16
N ILE A 66 13.13 2.93 -23.38
CA ILE A 66 12.76 4.33 -23.58
C ILE A 66 13.56 5.18 -22.57
N PRO A 67 14.28 6.23 -23.02
CA PRO A 67 14.97 7.14 -22.12
C PRO A 67 14.02 7.73 -21.08
N LEU A 68 14.45 7.82 -19.82
CA LEU A 68 13.68 8.32 -18.65
C LEU A 68 12.53 7.43 -18.17
N LEU A 69 12.20 6.34 -18.88
CA LEU A 69 11.11 5.44 -18.49
C LEU A 69 11.63 4.16 -17.83
N GLU A 70 12.55 4.31 -16.88
CA GLU A 70 13.00 3.22 -16.03
C GLU A 70 12.26 3.30 -14.70
N LEU A 71 11.44 2.29 -14.40
CA LEU A 71 10.77 2.21 -13.11
C LEU A 71 11.76 1.67 -12.09
N SER A 72 12.49 2.57 -11.44
CA SER A 72 13.40 2.27 -10.35
C SER A 72 12.76 2.58 -9.00
N LEU A 73 12.78 1.60 -8.10
CA LEU A 73 12.36 1.73 -6.72
C LEU A 73 13.56 1.48 -5.80
N ARG A 74 13.76 2.38 -4.85
CA ARG A 74 14.86 2.34 -3.88
C ARG A 74 14.32 2.52 -2.46
N LEU A 75 14.66 1.57 -1.59
CA LEU A 75 14.44 1.66 -0.16
C LEU A 75 15.78 1.99 0.51
N ASP A 76 16.03 3.30 0.70
CA ASP A 76 17.09 3.79 1.59
C ASP A 76 16.53 4.10 2.99
N ARG A 77 17.38 4.56 3.91
CA ARG A 77 16.96 4.85 5.29
C ARG A 77 15.91 5.94 5.41
N LEU A 78 15.90 6.91 4.50
CA LEU A 78 14.92 7.99 4.51
C LEU A 78 13.57 7.48 3.99
N ALA A 79 13.56 6.74 2.88
CA ALA A 79 12.39 6.06 2.38
C ALA A 79 11.82 5.08 3.42
N ALA A 80 12.68 4.33 4.10
CA ALA A 80 12.30 3.40 5.15
C ALA A 80 11.62 4.09 6.35
N PHE A 81 12.14 5.24 6.78
CA PHE A 81 11.50 6.06 7.82
C PHE A 81 10.06 6.46 7.42
N PHE A 82 9.87 6.96 6.20
CA PHE A 82 8.53 7.32 5.72
C PHE A 82 7.63 6.11 5.55
N LEU A 83 8.16 4.98 5.07
CA LEU A 83 7.42 3.73 4.93
C LEU A 83 6.89 3.25 6.30
N VAL A 84 7.70 3.33 7.36
CA VAL A 84 7.26 3.01 8.73
C VAL A 84 6.13 3.94 9.17
N MET A 85 6.26 5.26 8.94
CA MET A 85 5.23 6.23 9.31
C MET A 85 3.91 5.99 8.59
N ILE A 86 3.95 5.81 7.26
CA ILE A 86 2.78 5.50 6.43
C ILE A 86 2.12 4.21 6.91
N SER A 87 2.92 3.17 7.15
CA SER A 87 2.42 1.86 7.57
C SER A 87 1.83 1.90 8.98
N LEU A 88 2.41 2.67 9.91
CA LEU A 88 1.91 2.80 11.27
C LEU A 88 0.54 3.49 11.29
N VAL A 89 0.43 4.63 10.59
CA VAL A 89 -0.84 5.36 10.48
C VAL A 89 -1.85 4.54 9.70
N GLY A 90 -1.45 3.96 8.57
CA GLY A 90 -2.29 3.09 7.73
C GLY A 90 -2.83 1.89 8.49
N LEU A 91 -2.05 1.27 9.38
CA LEU A 91 -2.52 0.18 10.23
C LEU A 91 -3.58 0.66 11.21
N ALA A 92 -3.31 1.77 11.92
CA ALA A 92 -4.25 2.34 12.88
C ALA A 92 -5.58 2.75 12.22
N THR A 93 -5.53 3.41 11.07
CA THR A 93 -6.72 3.82 10.31
C THR A 93 -7.45 2.61 9.72
N SER A 94 -6.74 1.58 9.27
CA SER A 94 -7.37 0.37 8.73
C SER A 94 -8.15 -0.41 9.81
N VAL A 95 -7.56 -0.58 10.99
CA VAL A 95 -8.23 -1.25 12.11
C VAL A 95 -9.44 -0.44 12.59
N TYR A 96 -9.29 0.89 12.69
CA TYR A 96 -10.41 1.76 13.06
C TYR A 96 -11.55 1.73 12.03
N ALA A 97 -11.20 1.76 10.74
CA ALA A 97 -12.16 1.77 9.64
C ALA A 97 -13.09 0.55 9.66
N LEU A 98 -12.61 -0.64 10.07
CA LEU A 98 -13.43 -1.86 10.16
C LEU A 98 -14.73 -1.64 10.95
N GLY A 99 -14.67 -0.90 12.05
CA GLY A 99 -15.86 -0.53 12.82
C GLY A 99 -16.51 0.75 12.29
N TYR A 100 -15.72 1.77 11.98
CA TYR A 100 -16.23 3.10 11.64
C TYR A 100 -17.09 3.12 10.37
N VAL A 101 -16.68 2.43 9.30
CA VAL A 101 -17.40 2.49 8.02
C VAL A 101 -18.73 1.74 8.05
N THR A 102 -18.99 0.92 9.08
CA THR A 102 -20.27 0.21 9.26
C THR A 102 -21.46 1.17 9.39
N GLU A 103 -21.25 2.39 9.90
CA GLU A 103 -22.28 3.43 9.99
C GLU A 103 -22.72 3.96 8.60
N TYR A 104 -21.91 3.72 7.58
CA TYR A 104 -22.13 4.17 6.21
C TYR A 104 -22.67 3.05 5.29
N TYR A 105 -22.95 1.87 5.83
CA TYR A 105 -23.61 0.79 5.10
C TYR A 105 -24.95 1.25 4.52
N GLY A 106 -25.19 0.94 3.25
CA GLY A 106 -26.33 1.39 2.45
C GLY A 106 -26.28 2.84 1.98
N LYS A 107 -25.30 3.64 2.41
CA LYS A 107 -25.18 5.07 2.05
C LYS A 107 -24.10 5.33 0.99
N VAL A 108 -23.03 4.55 1.01
CA VAL A 108 -21.86 4.70 0.13
C VAL A 108 -21.41 3.33 -0.37
N SER A 109 -20.85 3.26 -1.58
CA SER A 109 -20.23 2.04 -2.10
C SER A 109 -19.00 1.64 -1.28
N MET A 110 -19.14 0.64 -0.42
CA MET A 110 -18.03 0.11 0.40
C MET A 110 -16.91 -0.49 -0.46
N GLY A 111 -17.27 -1.13 -1.57
CA GLY A 111 -16.29 -1.64 -2.53
C GLY A 111 -15.43 -0.51 -3.12
N THR A 112 -16.05 0.59 -3.55
CA THR A 112 -15.31 1.74 -4.12
C THR A 112 -14.50 2.46 -3.06
N LEU A 113 -15.08 2.71 -1.88
CA LEU A 113 -14.39 3.35 -0.75
C LEU A 113 -13.14 2.55 -0.35
N GLY A 114 -13.30 1.25 -0.15
CA GLY A 114 -12.20 0.34 0.20
C GLY A 114 -11.13 0.24 -0.89
N SER A 115 -11.56 0.27 -2.16
CA SER A 115 -10.66 0.23 -3.31
C SER A 115 -9.79 1.48 -3.40
N LEU A 116 -10.41 2.66 -3.29
CA LEU A 116 -9.70 3.94 -3.29
C LEU A 116 -8.78 4.07 -2.07
N TYR A 117 -9.20 3.58 -0.91
CA TYR A 117 -8.38 3.57 0.31
C TYR A 117 -7.09 2.75 0.13
N ASN A 118 -7.19 1.54 -0.43
CA ASN A 118 -6.02 0.72 -0.72
C ASN A 118 -5.15 1.32 -1.83
N GLY A 119 -5.77 1.91 -2.87
CA GLY A 119 -5.05 2.63 -3.92
C GLY A 119 -4.25 3.82 -3.36
N PHE A 120 -4.83 4.58 -2.44
CA PHE A 120 -4.16 5.69 -1.77
C PHE A 120 -2.95 5.22 -0.94
N LEU A 121 -3.09 4.17 -0.13
CA LEU A 121 -1.97 3.65 0.66
C LEU A 121 -0.87 3.02 -0.20
N LEU A 122 -1.25 2.34 -1.29
CA LEU A 122 -0.31 1.81 -2.26
C LEU A 122 0.47 2.93 -2.93
N SER A 123 -0.21 3.98 -3.40
CA SER A 123 0.40 5.17 -3.99
C SER A 123 1.39 5.81 -3.00
N MET A 124 0.97 6.11 -1.78
CA MET A 124 1.85 6.66 -0.74
C MET A 124 3.08 5.79 -0.48
N THR A 125 2.93 4.46 -0.50
CA THR A 125 4.04 3.51 -0.35
C THR A 125 5.02 3.57 -1.53
N LEU A 126 4.50 3.67 -2.76
CA LEU A 126 5.30 3.69 -3.97
C LEU A 126 6.01 5.04 -4.18
N VAL A 127 5.37 6.16 -3.84
CA VAL A 127 5.94 7.51 -3.92
C VAL A 127 7.24 7.62 -3.13
N VAL A 128 7.25 7.11 -1.89
CA VAL A 128 8.46 7.19 -1.03
C VAL A 128 9.57 6.24 -1.48
N LEU A 129 9.24 5.24 -2.29
CA LEU A 129 10.19 4.29 -2.88
C LEU A 129 10.69 4.75 -4.25
N ALA A 130 10.09 5.77 -4.87
CA ALA A 130 10.47 6.19 -6.21
C ALA A 130 11.90 6.73 -6.24
N ASP A 131 12.76 6.16 -7.08
CA ASP A 131 14.17 6.55 -7.20
C ASP A 131 14.39 7.67 -8.25
N ASN A 132 13.35 8.03 -9.00
CA ASN A 132 13.41 9.13 -9.96
C ASN A 132 12.19 10.07 -9.87
N ALA A 133 12.41 11.33 -10.26
CA ALA A 133 11.42 12.40 -10.14
C ALA A 133 10.16 12.19 -11.01
N PHE A 134 10.28 11.47 -12.12
CA PHE A 134 9.15 11.20 -13.01
C PHE A 134 8.16 10.24 -12.36
N PHE A 135 8.65 9.11 -11.86
CA PHE A 135 7.79 8.15 -11.15
C PHE A 135 7.35 8.67 -9.78
N PHE A 136 8.13 9.54 -9.12
CA PHE A 136 7.67 10.23 -7.91
C PHE A 136 6.40 11.08 -8.13
N LEU A 137 6.21 11.66 -9.33
CA LEU A 137 5.02 12.45 -9.66
C LEU A 137 3.81 11.61 -10.09
N ILE A 138 4.05 10.38 -10.56
CA ILE A 138 3.02 9.52 -11.16
C ILE A 138 2.47 8.50 -10.16
N LEU A 139 3.36 7.91 -9.36
CA LEU A 139 3.02 6.92 -8.35
C LEU A 139 2.22 7.57 -7.22
#